data_AF-A0A9E3WRM4-F1
#
_entry.id   AF-A0A9E3WRM4-F1
#
_cell.length_a   1.000
_cell.length_b   1.000
_cell.length_c   1.000
_cell.angle_alpha   90.00
_cell.angle_beta   90.00
_cell.angle_gamma   90.00
#
_symmetry.space_group_name_H-M   'P 1'
#
loop_
_entity.id
_entity.type
_entity.pdbx_description
1 polymer ?
#
loop_
_entity_poly.entity_id
_entity_poly.type
_entity_poly.pdbx_seq_one_letter_code
_entity_poly.pdbx_strand_id
1 'polypeptide(L)'
;MPIHLRHTAVLVAISVGWCLAMAVIADDNKPQGGAQAAGDSLDRPKWDVGDAWTIETVSQRMQGREENPATAPIPVRWRFQVANVEKLAGRDCYRIEIDCLARGRIRPKSVIWIDEESGFLRQYQTEVAVGGKMRQIVESYDHARGVASPVITPMNALPIVMPAFLPKGSKVNSFTYTSVPLPAGAKTKDLGLISFAQEVSQTSSKAGPKALEIIPRGLSKSLENKPVTEVKIGTYNGEVQQLWQSGQPWPVYVDNGRTKAYLVATE
;
A
#
# COMPACT_ATOMS: atom_id res chain seq x y z
N MET A 1 -4.76 -50.84 -36.69
CA MET A 1 -4.85 -50.53 -35.25
C MET A 1 -4.66 -49.03 -35.05
N PRO A 2 -5.71 -48.24 -34.76
CA PRO A 2 -5.54 -46.85 -34.37
C PRO A 2 -5.50 -46.71 -32.84
N ILE A 3 -4.49 -46.01 -32.34
CA ILE A 3 -4.34 -45.67 -30.92
C ILE A 3 -5.10 -44.35 -30.70
N HIS A 4 -6.21 -44.40 -29.96
CA HIS A 4 -6.90 -43.22 -29.47
C HIS A 4 -6.17 -42.65 -28.25
N LEU A 5 -5.51 -41.49 -28.40
CA LEU A 5 -5.10 -40.68 -27.26
C LEU A 5 -6.28 -39.80 -26.82
N ARG A 6 -6.92 -40.19 -25.70
CA ARG A 6 -7.77 -39.30 -24.92
C ARG A 6 -6.88 -38.63 -23.87
N HIS A 7 -6.64 -37.32 -23.99
CA HIS A 7 -6.10 -36.54 -22.89
C HIS A 7 -7.20 -35.68 -22.27
N THR A 8 -7.55 -36.15 -21.09
CA THR A 8 -8.45 -35.61 -20.08
C THR A 8 -8.01 -34.20 -19.67
N ALA A 9 -8.90 -33.22 -19.77
CA ALA A 9 -8.69 -31.90 -19.20
C ALA A 9 -8.80 -31.99 -17.68
N VAL A 10 -7.70 -31.77 -16.98
CA VAL A 10 -7.67 -31.63 -15.52
C VAL A 10 -7.99 -30.19 -15.17
N LEU A 11 -9.23 -29.95 -14.73
CA LEU A 11 -9.67 -28.70 -14.11
C LEU A 11 -9.12 -28.64 -12.68
N VAL A 12 -8.07 -27.85 -12.48
CA VAL A 12 -7.57 -27.52 -11.13
C VAL A 12 -8.49 -26.43 -10.55
N ALA A 13 -9.37 -26.84 -9.64
CA ALA A 13 -10.12 -25.93 -8.79
C ALA A 13 -9.17 -25.32 -7.75
N ILE A 14 -8.85 -24.03 -7.91
CA ILE A 14 -8.19 -23.25 -6.86
C ILE A 14 -9.30 -22.72 -5.95
N SER A 15 -9.52 -23.40 -4.83
CA SER A 15 -10.40 -22.95 -3.75
C SER A 15 -9.72 -21.83 -2.97
N VAL A 16 -9.91 -20.59 -3.44
CA VAL A 16 -9.65 -19.40 -2.63
C VAL A 16 -10.87 -19.18 -1.74
N GLY A 17 -10.75 -19.56 -0.47
CA GLY A 17 -11.72 -19.25 0.56
C GLY A 17 -11.70 -17.76 0.88
N TRP A 18 -12.44 -16.97 0.10
CA TRP A 18 -12.79 -15.60 0.43
C TRP A 18 -14.26 -15.60 0.81
N CYS A 19 -14.55 -15.34 2.09
CA CYS A 19 -15.91 -15.13 2.55
C CYS A 19 -16.49 -13.90 1.84
N LEU A 20 -17.46 -14.12 0.95
CA LEU A 20 -18.30 -13.11 0.34
C LEU A 20 -19.16 -12.44 1.42
N ALA A 21 -18.78 -11.25 1.85
CA ALA A 21 -19.74 -10.32 2.45
C ALA A 21 -20.41 -9.55 1.32
N MET A 22 -21.57 -10.03 0.88
CA MET A 22 -22.47 -9.25 0.02
C MET A 22 -23.09 -8.15 0.87
N ALA A 23 -22.62 -6.91 0.72
CA ALA A 23 -23.26 -5.76 1.38
C ALA A 23 -24.53 -5.38 0.62
N VAL A 24 -25.68 -5.71 1.21
CA VAL A 24 -26.94 -5.02 0.94
C VAL A 24 -26.76 -3.57 1.39
N ILE A 25 -26.94 -2.62 0.48
CA ILE A 25 -26.99 -1.20 0.83
C ILE A 25 -28.29 -0.98 1.62
N ALA A 26 -28.19 -0.95 2.94
CA ALA A 26 -29.22 -0.46 3.83
C ALA A 26 -28.70 0.80 4.54
N ASP A 27 -29.50 1.84 4.43
CA ASP A 27 -29.29 3.21 4.89
C ASP A 27 -29.28 3.31 6.43
N ASP A 28 -28.77 4.45 6.92
CA ASP A 28 -28.72 4.91 8.31
C ASP A 28 -27.71 4.25 9.27
N ASN A 29 -26.48 4.77 9.28
CA ASN A 29 -25.63 4.71 10.46
C ASN A 29 -25.27 6.13 10.95
N LYS A 30 -25.92 6.54 12.04
CA LYS A 30 -25.53 7.72 12.83
C LYS A 30 -24.14 7.48 13.42
N PRO A 31 -23.16 8.37 13.22
CA PRO A 31 -21.86 8.22 13.87
C PRO A 31 -22.02 8.43 15.39
N GLN A 32 -21.72 7.39 16.17
CA GLN A 32 -21.62 7.49 17.62
C GLN A 32 -20.37 8.30 17.99
N GLY A 33 -20.60 9.46 18.62
CA GLY A 33 -19.55 10.36 19.09
C GLY A 33 -18.84 9.82 20.32
N GLY A 34 -17.67 9.22 20.12
CA GLY A 34 -16.61 9.17 21.13
C GLY A 34 -15.71 10.40 21.00
N ALA A 35 -15.19 10.93 22.11
CA ALA A 35 -14.33 12.11 22.13
C ALA A 35 -13.12 11.94 21.19
N GLN A 36 -13.14 12.66 20.07
CA GLN A 36 -12.11 12.63 19.03
C GLN A 36 -11.00 13.61 19.37
N ALA A 37 -9.77 13.10 19.55
CA ALA A 37 -8.58 13.92 19.59
C ALA A 37 -8.43 14.66 18.25
N ALA A 38 -8.20 15.97 18.29
CA ALA A 38 -7.81 16.73 17.11
C ALA A 38 -6.45 16.19 16.64
N GLY A 39 -6.43 15.53 15.48
CA GLY A 39 -5.20 15.02 14.90
C GLY A 39 -4.28 16.18 14.50
N ASP A 40 -2.98 16.02 14.74
CA ASP A 40 -1.98 16.91 14.14
C ASP A 40 -2.06 16.77 12.61
N SER A 41 -1.92 17.87 11.88
CA SER A 41 -1.94 17.83 10.42
C SER A 41 -0.74 17.07 9.89
N LEU A 42 -1.00 16.09 9.04
CA LEU A 42 0.03 15.39 8.29
C LEU A 42 0.40 16.23 7.07
N ASP A 43 1.64 16.71 7.03
CA ASP A 43 2.16 17.41 5.86
C ASP A 43 2.20 16.47 4.66
N ARG A 44 1.61 16.91 3.56
CA ARG A 44 1.60 16.15 2.31
C ARG A 44 2.99 16.20 1.64
N PRO A 45 3.51 15.06 1.16
CA PRO A 45 4.69 15.03 0.31
C PRO A 45 4.51 15.90 -0.93
N LYS A 46 5.59 16.57 -1.32
CA LYS A 46 5.69 17.25 -2.59
C LYS A 46 6.62 16.42 -3.47
N TRP A 47 6.20 16.21 -4.70
CA TRP A 47 6.94 15.46 -5.69
C TRP A 47 7.04 16.29 -6.95
N ASP A 48 8.21 16.28 -7.55
CA ASP A 48 8.47 16.79 -8.88
C ASP A 48 8.86 15.63 -9.81
N VAL A 49 8.61 15.79 -11.11
CA VAL A 49 9.04 14.79 -12.10
C VAL A 49 10.58 14.72 -12.08
N GLY A 50 11.10 13.51 -11.92
CA GLY A 50 12.53 13.24 -11.76
C GLY A 50 12.95 12.90 -10.33
N ASP A 51 12.14 13.26 -9.31
CA ASP A 51 12.42 12.91 -7.92
C ASP A 51 12.56 11.40 -7.76
N ALA A 52 13.52 10.99 -6.94
CA ALA A 52 13.75 9.59 -6.62
C ALA A 52 14.07 9.38 -5.14
N TRP A 53 13.68 8.22 -4.62
CA TRP A 53 14.05 7.81 -3.29
C TRP A 53 14.21 6.30 -3.22
N THR A 54 14.98 5.84 -2.23
CA THR A 54 15.16 4.42 -1.96
C THR A 54 14.63 4.10 -0.58
N ILE A 55 13.85 3.02 -0.50
CA ILE A 55 13.46 2.43 0.76
C ILE A 55 14.04 1.04 0.92
N GLU A 56 14.23 0.62 2.16
CA GLU A 56 14.69 -0.71 2.52
C GLU A 56 13.60 -1.43 3.31
N THR A 57 13.21 -2.65 2.89
CA THR A 57 12.22 -3.47 3.57
C THR A 57 12.85 -4.70 4.23
N VAL A 58 12.29 -5.08 5.37
CA VAL A 58 12.65 -6.28 6.12
C VAL A 58 11.37 -7.02 6.48
N SER A 59 11.15 -8.19 5.86
CA SER A 59 9.93 -9.00 6.04
C SER A 59 10.18 -10.21 6.95
N GLN A 60 9.20 -10.51 7.81
CA GLN A 60 9.10 -11.78 8.52
C GLN A 60 8.80 -12.93 7.53
N ARG A 61 9.38 -14.11 7.77
CA ARG A 61 9.14 -15.29 6.93
C ARG A 61 7.79 -15.93 7.29
N MET A 62 6.98 -16.26 6.28
CA MET A 62 5.58 -16.67 6.48
C MET A 62 5.34 -18.14 6.85
N GLN A 63 6.30 -19.06 6.76
CA GLN A 63 6.13 -20.45 7.20
C GLN A 63 7.41 -21.10 7.71
N GLY A 64 7.27 -21.78 8.86
CA GLY A 64 8.27 -22.63 9.49
C GLY A 64 8.36 -24.02 8.84
N ARG A 65 9.60 -24.44 8.62
CA ARG A 65 10.01 -25.85 8.55
C ARG A 65 11.37 -25.85 9.23
N GLU A 66 11.40 -26.35 10.47
CA GLU A 66 12.56 -26.34 11.40
C GLU A 66 13.50 -25.16 11.18
N GLU A 67 13.17 -24.04 11.81
CA GLU A 67 14.02 -22.86 11.80
C GLU A 67 15.42 -23.24 12.29
N ASN A 68 16.41 -23.04 11.44
CA ASN A 68 17.71 -22.67 11.96
C ASN A 68 17.57 -21.19 12.38
N PRO A 69 17.51 -20.87 13.69
CA PRO A 69 17.32 -19.51 14.18
C PRO A 69 18.44 -18.54 13.73
N ALA A 70 19.50 -19.06 13.11
CA ALA A 70 20.63 -18.31 12.60
C ALA A 70 20.38 -17.56 11.28
N THR A 71 19.28 -17.78 10.55
CA THR A 71 19.08 -17.11 9.24
C THR A 71 18.30 -15.80 9.39
N ALA A 72 19.02 -14.71 9.65
CA ALA A 72 18.44 -13.38 9.75
C ALA A 72 17.63 -12.99 8.49
N PRO A 73 16.55 -12.19 8.64
CA PRO A 73 15.86 -11.57 7.50
C PRO A 73 16.84 -10.82 6.59
N ILE A 74 16.67 -10.94 5.27
CA ILE A 74 17.52 -10.27 4.28
C ILE A 74 16.82 -8.97 3.87
N PRO A 75 17.44 -7.79 4.07
CA PRO A 75 16.87 -6.53 3.62
C PRO A 75 16.77 -6.47 2.10
N VAL A 76 15.67 -5.89 1.60
CA VAL A 76 15.44 -5.65 0.17
C VAL A 76 15.28 -4.16 -0.09
N ARG A 77 16.03 -3.63 -1.06
CA ARG A 77 15.92 -2.22 -1.45
C ARG A 77 15.00 -2.05 -2.64
N TRP A 78 14.25 -0.95 -2.61
CA TRP A 78 13.29 -0.55 -3.63
C TRP A 78 13.53 0.90 -3.99
N ARG A 79 13.73 1.16 -5.28
CA ARG A 79 13.84 2.53 -5.79
C ARG A 79 12.49 2.98 -6.28
N PHE A 80 12.06 4.16 -5.83
CA PHE A 80 10.90 4.88 -6.30
C PHE A 80 11.38 6.02 -7.18
N GLN A 81 10.70 6.26 -8.30
CA GLN A 81 11.01 7.36 -9.19
C GLN A 81 9.72 7.97 -9.74
N VAL A 82 9.57 9.28 -9.60
CA VAL A 82 8.48 10.05 -10.22
C VAL A 82 8.80 10.18 -11.70
N ALA A 83 8.25 9.29 -12.52
CA ALA A 83 8.62 9.19 -13.93
C ALA A 83 8.01 10.30 -14.78
N ASN A 84 6.73 10.58 -14.57
CA ASN A 84 5.94 11.57 -15.32
C ASN A 84 4.60 11.86 -14.60
N VAL A 85 3.84 12.79 -15.16
CA VAL A 85 2.44 13.04 -14.81
C VAL A 85 1.54 12.49 -15.92
N GLU A 86 0.54 11.69 -15.54
CA GLU A 86 -0.40 11.05 -16.46
C GLU A 86 -1.85 11.32 -16.07
N LYS A 87 -2.74 11.41 -17.07
CA LYS A 87 -4.18 11.55 -16.82
C LYS A 87 -4.81 10.19 -16.55
N LEU A 88 -5.32 9.99 -15.33
CA LEU A 88 -6.10 8.82 -14.95
C LEU A 88 -7.50 9.26 -14.52
N ALA A 89 -8.53 8.75 -15.20
CA ALA A 89 -9.93 9.13 -14.97
C ALA A 89 -10.19 10.65 -14.96
N GLY A 90 -9.47 11.39 -15.81
CA GLY A 90 -9.60 12.85 -15.95
C GLY A 90 -8.83 13.67 -14.91
N ARG A 91 -8.11 13.02 -13.98
CA ARG A 91 -7.23 13.67 -12.99
C ARG A 91 -5.76 13.51 -13.37
N ASP A 92 -4.97 14.54 -13.10
CA ASP A 92 -3.52 14.48 -13.25
C ASP A 92 -2.93 13.72 -12.05
N CYS A 93 -2.12 12.70 -12.34
CA CYS A 93 -1.54 11.80 -11.36
C CYS A 93 -0.03 11.67 -11.58
N TYR A 94 0.74 11.76 -10.51
CA TYR A 94 2.14 11.32 -10.50
C TYR A 94 2.20 9.82 -10.74
N ARG A 95 2.88 9.40 -11.80
CA ARG A 95 3.21 8.01 -12.03
C ARG A 95 4.58 7.73 -11.43
N ILE A 96 4.59 6.93 -10.37
CA ILE A 96 5.81 6.55 -9.66
C ILE A 96 6.16 5.11 -10.01
N GLU A 97 7.29 4.91 -10.66
CA GLU A 97 7.86 3.60 -10.93
C GLU A 97 8.59 3.07 -9.70
N ILE A 98 8.46 1.77 -9.45
CA ILE A 98 9.03 1.11 -8.28
C ILE A 98 9.82 -0.12 -8.75
N ASP A 99 11.15 -0.05 -8.58
CA ASP A 99 12.08 -1.09 -8.96
C ASP A 99 12.64 -1.84 -7.75
N CYS A 100 12.51 -3.17 -7.76
CA CYS A 100 13.19 -4.04 -6.80
C CYS A 100 14.70 -4.12 -7.12
N LEU A 101 15.55 -3.63 -6.22
CA LEU A 101 17.01 -3.64 -6.37
C LEU A 101 17.66 -4.93 -5.85
N ALA A 102 16.87 -5.92 -5.43
CA ALA A 102 17.39 -7.23 -5.02
C ALA A 102 18.13 -7.93 -6.17
N ARG A 103 19.16 -8.70 -5.81
CA ARG A 103 19.86 -9.58 -6.75
C ARG A 103 19.06 -10.87 -6.89
N GLY A 104 18.60 -11.18 -8.10
CA GLY A 104 17.82 -12.40 -8.36
C GLY A 104 17.20 -12.43 -9.75
N ARG A 105 16.65 -13.58 -10.14
CA ARG A 105 15.98 -13.77 -11.44
C ARG A 105 14.61 -13.12 -11.51
N ILE A 106 13.90 -13.01 -10.37
CA ILE A 106 12.56 -12.44 -10.30
C ILE A 106 12.67 -11.10 -9.59
N ARG A 107 12.42 -10.01 -10.33
CA ARG A 107 12.38 -8.64 -9.83
C ARG A 107 11.03 -8.06 -10.25
N PRO A 108 10.03 -8.05 -9.36
CA PRO A 108 8.73 -7.51 -9.72
C PRO A 108 8.88 -6.02 -10.02
N LYS A 109 8.26 -5.59 -11.10
CA LYS A 109 8.05 -4.18 -11.38
C LYS A 109 6.70 -3.75 -10.84
N SER A 110 6.67 -2.59 -10.19
CA SER A 110 5.42 -2.01 -9.72
C SER A 110 5.33 -0.55 -10.12
N VAL A 111 4.11 -0.05 -10.25
CA VAL A 111 3.82 1.35 -10.56
C VAL A 111 2.64 1.78 -9.70
N ILE A 112 2.71 2.98 -9.14
CA ILE A 112 1.59 3.63 -8.48
C ILE A 112 1.25 4.93 -9.16
N TRP A 113 -0.04 5.27 -9.18
CA TRP A 113 -0.54 6.55 -9.65
C TRP A 113 -1.14 7.29 -8.47
N ILE A 114 -0.56 8.45 -8.15
CA ILE A 114 -1.00 9.28 -7.04
C ILE A 114 -1.55 10.59 -7.59
N ASP A 115 -2.80 10.91 -7.27
CA ASP A 115 -3.49 12.13 -7.68
C ASP A 115 -2.73 13.38 -7.21
N GLU A 116 -2.44 14.29 -8.14
CA GLU A 116 -1.61 15.48 -7.89
C GLU A 116 -2.30 16.48 -6.97
N GLU A 117 -3.62 16.65 -7.05
CA GLU A 117 -4.34 17.62 -6.25
C GLU A 117 -4.53 17.13 -4.81
N SER A 118 -4.78 15.84 -4.65
CA SER A 118 -5.26 15.27 -3.40
C SER A 118 -4.26 14.38 -2.67
N GLY A 119 -3.28 13.82 -3.39
CA GLY A 119 -2.26 12.93 -2.83
C GLY A 119 -2.73 11.48 -2.67
N PHE A 120 -3.84 11.11 -3.30
CA PHE A 120 -4.44 9.77 -3.14
C PHE A 120 -3.92 8.76 -4.14
N LEU A 121 -3.76 7.53 -3.68
CA LEU A 121 -3.46 6.41 -4.53
C LEU A 121 -4.70 6.04 -5.36
N ARG A 122 -4.65 6.30 -6.66
CA ARG A 122 -5.73 6.00 -7.60
C ARG A 122 -5.63 4.61 -8.21
N GLN A 123 -4.40 4.17 -8.45
CA GLN A 123 -4.15 2.88 -9.07
C GLN A 123 -2.81 2.33 -8.61
N TYR A 124 -2.77 1.02 -8.48
CA TYR A 124 -1.58 0.24 -8.22
C TYR A 124 -1.45 -0.85 -9.27
N GLN A 125 -0.25 -1.01 -9.81
CA GLN A 125 0.10 -2.07 -10.75
C GLN A 125 1.32 -2.80 -10.23
N THR A 126 1.31 -4.14 -10.32
CA THR A 126 2.47 -4.95 -9.93
C THR A 126 2.57 -6.25 -10.69
N GLU A 127 3.77 -6.78 -10.82
CA GLU A 127 4.02 -8.12 -11.32
C GLU A 127 4.11 -9.14 -10.19
N VAL A 128 3.39 -10.25 -10.33
CA VAL A 128 3.44 -11.39 -9.43
C VAL A 128 3.83 -12.66 -10.19
N ALA A 129 4.62 -13.53 -9.55
CA ALA A 129 4.97 -14.82 -10.12
C ALA A 129 3.81 -15.81 -9.96
N VAL A 130 3.20 -16.24 -11.08
CA VAL A 130 2.12 -17.22 -11.13
C VAL A 130 2.50 -18.34 -12.09
N GLY A 131 2.68 -19.55 -11.55
CA GLY A 131 3.06 -20.72 -12.36
C GLY A 131 4.41 -20.54 -13.09
N GLY A 132 5.39 -19.90 -12.45
CA GLY A 132 6.72 -19.65 -13.02
C GLY A 132 6.81 -18.52 -14.04
N LYS A 133 5.71 -17.81 -14.31
CA LYS A 133 5.66 -16.63 -15.19
C LYS A 133 5.28 -15.38 -14.40
N MET A 134 5.83 -14.23 -14.77
CA MET A 134 5.37 -12.95 -14.24
C MET A 134 4.04 -12.59 -14.88
N ARG A 135 3.07 -12.24 -14.04
CA ARG A 135 1.76 -11.74 -14.46
C ARG A 135 1.52 -10.40 -13.81
N GLN A 136 1.03 -9.47 -14.60
CA GLN A 136 0.67 -8.15 -14.11
C GLN A 136 -0.74 -8.18 -13.53
N ILE A 137 -0.88 -7.58 -12.35
CA ILE A 137 -2.13 -7.29 -11.67
C ILE A 137 -2.27 -5.77 -11.59
N VAL A 138 -3.47 -5.27 -11.83
CA VAL A 138 -3.81 -3.87 -11.65
C VAL A 138 -4.94 -3.80 -10.63
N GLU A 139 -4.85 -2.90 -9.67
CA GLU A 139 -5.93 -2.59 -8.74
C GLU A 139 -6.20 -1.09 -8.82
N SER A 140 -7.45 -0.74 -9.10
CA SER A 140 -7.89 0.66 -9.13
C SER A 140 -8.70 0.95 -7.87
N TYR A 141 -8.52 2.14 -7.32
CA TYR A 141 -9.19 2.59 -6.12
C TYR A 141 -10.12 3.75 -6.47
N ASP A 142 -11.40 3.58 -6.15
CA ASP A 142 -12.40 4.63 -6.25
C ASP A 142 -12.84 5.03 -4.84
N HIS A 143 -13.09 6.33 -4.68
CA HIS A 143 -13.43 6.93 -3.40
C HIS A 143 -14.83 7.50 -3.50
N ALA A 144 -15.72 6.98 -2.66
CA ALA A 144 -17.09 7.48 -2.59
C ALA A 144 -17.08 8.99 -2.30
N ARG A 145 -17.75 9.77 -3.14
CA ARG A 145 -18.02 11.21 -2.94
C ARG A 145 -16.78 12.12 -2.88
N GLY A 146 -15.65 11.67 -3.44
CA GLY A 146 -14.44 12.51 -3.57
C GLY A 146 -13.71 12.79 -2.25
N VAL A 147 -14.04 12.07 -1.18
CA VAL A 147 -13.33 12.18 0.11
C VAL A 147 -12.07 11.33 0.05
N ALA A 148 -10.96 11.94 0.44
CA ALA A 148 -9.69 11.28 0.73
C ALA A 148 -9.88 10.02 1.58
N SER A 149 -9.49 8.84 1.10
CA SER A 149 -9.42 7.65 1.95
C SER A 149 -7.99 7.11 2.00
N PRO A 150 -7.51 6.66 3.16
CA PRO A 150 -6.29 5.90 3.25
C PRO A 150 -6.39 4.64 2.39
N VAL A 151 -5.35 4.30 1.65
CA VAL A 151 -5.31 3.09 0.81
C VAL A 151 -4.14 2.21 1.22
N ILE A 152 -4.40 0.91 1.38
CA ILE A 152 -3.39 -0.11 1.67
C ILE A 152 -3.35 -1.04 0.47
N THR A 153 -2.20 -1.11 -0.20
CA THR A 153 -2.02 -2.03 -1.33
C THR A 153 -1.89 -3.48 -0.85
N PRO A 154 -2.23 -4.46 -1.69
CA PRO A 154 -2.24 -5.88 -1.30
C PRO A 154 -0.85 -6.50 -1.15
N MET A 155 0.25 -5.75 -1.38
CA MET A 155 1.60 -6.30 -1.28
C MET A 155 2.17 -6.24 0.13
N ASN A 156 2.52 -7.43 0.64
CA ASN A 156 3.19 -7.55 1.93
C ASN A 156 4.69 -7.27 1.87
N ALA A 157 5.37 -7.55 0.75
CA ALA A 157 6.83 -7.42 0.62
C ALA A 157 7.30 -5.95 0.54
N LEU A 158 6.41 -5.07 0.09
CA LEU A 158 6.61 -3.63 0.02
C LEU A 158 5.30 -2.98 0.50
N PRO A 159 5.23 -2.50 1.77
CA PRO A 159 4.00 -1.93 2.30
C PRO A 159 3.76 -0.55 1.69
N ILE A 160 3.12 -0.49 0.53
CA ILE A 160 2.64 0.77 -0.05
C ILE A 160 1.31 1.08 0.62
N VAL A 161 1.36 2.08 1.50
CA VAL A 161 0.22 2.58 2.25
C VAL A 161 0.22 4.10 2.15
N MET A 162 -0.87 4.66 1.63
CA MET A 162 -1.01 6.10 1.46
C MET A 162 -2.10 6.63 2.40
N PRO A 163 -1.76 7.49 3.36
CA PRO A 163 -2.72 8.06 4.29
C PRO A 163 -3.62 9.09 3.61
N ALA A 164 -4.73 9.41 4.26
CA ALA A 164 -5.48 10.63 3.95
C ALA A 164 -4.74 11.84 4.55
N PHE A 165 -4.34 12.79 3.70
CA PHE A 165 -3.75 14.06 4.13
C PHE A 165 -4.86 15.04 4.50
N LEU A 166 -5.33 14.94 5.75
CA LEU A 166 -6.46 15.73 6.23
C LEU A 166 -6.01 17.14 6.67
N PRO A 167 -6.86 18.16 6.47
CA PRO A 167 -6.64 19.48 7.06
C PRO A 167 -6.54 19.41 8.59
N LYS A 168 -5.77 20.34 9.16
CA LYS A 168 -5.61 20.45 10.62
C LYS A 168 -6.98 20.60 11.30
N GLY A 169 -7.22 19.83 12.36
CA GLY A 169 -8.49 19.85 13.10
C GLY A 169 -9.62 19.03 12.45
N SER A 170 -9.35 18.30 11.37
CA SER A 170 -10.27 17.30 10.84
C SER A 170 -10.60 16.26 11.92
N LYS A 171 -11.88 15.94 12.03
CA LYS A 171 -12.42 14.90 12.91
C LYS A 171 -12.75 13.61 12.18
N VAL A 172 -12.43 13.53 10.88
CA VAL A 172 -12.69 12.32 10.10
C VAL A 172 -11.62 11.29 10.42
N ASN A 173 -12.02 10.14 10.94
CA ASN A 173 -11.13 9.05 11.32
C ASN A 173 -11.56 7.69 10.75
N SER A 174 -12.72 7.60 10.11
CA SER A 174 -13.20 6.40 9.41
C SER A 174 -13.50 6.75 7.95
N PHE A 175 -13.10 5.86 7.06
CA PHE A 175 -13.13 6.04 5.63
C PHE A 175 -13.56 4.77 4.95
N THR A 176 -14.14 4.92 3.76
CA THR A 176 -14.40 3.81 2.87
C THR A 176 -13.78 4.06 1.52
N TYR A 177 -13.30 3.00 0.88
CA TYR A 177 -12.92 3.04 -0.53
C TYR A 177 -13.32 1.72 -1.20
N THR A 178 -13.44 1.77 -2.51
CA THR A 178 -13.74 0.59 -3.32
C THR A 178 -12.50 0.21 -4.10
N SER A 179 -12.06 -1.04 -3.97
CA SER A 179 -11.00 -1.58 -4.79
C SER A 179 -11.55 -2.48 -5.89
N VAL A 180 -10.96 -2.37 -7.09
CA VAL A 180 -11.35 -3.12 -8.27
C VAL A 180 -10.10 -3.79 -8.84
N PRO A 181 -9.84 -5.06 -8.49
CA PRO A 181 -8.75 -5.82 -9.08
C PRO A 181 -9.09 -6.25 -10.50
N LEU A 182 -8.20 -5.95 -11.45
CA LEU A 182 -8.34 -6.25 -12.86
C LEU A 182 -7.08 -6.96 -13.38
N PRO A 183 -7.22 -7.98 -14.25
CA PRO A 183 -6.12 -8.42 -15.09
C PRO A 183 -5.60 -7.27 -15.95
N ALA A 184 -4.30 -7.26 -16.24
CA ALA A 184 -3.72 -6.24 -17.11
C ALA A 184 -4.42 -6.17 -18.47
N GLY A 185 -4.79 -4.96 -18.90
CA GLY A 185 -5.47 -4.70 -20.15
C GLY A 185 -6.98 -4.97 -20.17
N ALA A 186 -7.55 -5.55 -19.11
CA ALA A 186 -8.99 -5.72 -19.00
C ALA A 186 -9.68 -4.38 -18.75
N LYS A 187 -10.77 -4.08 -19.46
CA LYS A 187 -11.59 -2.92 -19.15
C LYS A 187 -12.62 -3.30 -18.09
N THR A 188 -12.96 -2.32 -17.27
CA THR A 188 -13.99 -2.39 -16.23
C THR A 188 -15.35 -2.90 -16.75
N LYS A 189 -15.63 -2.75 -18.05
CA LYS A 189 -16.87 -3.20 -18.70
C LYS A 189 -16.87 -4.69 -19.09
N ASP A 190 -15.71 -5.34 -19.18
CA ASP A 190 -15.55 -6.66 -19.79
C ASP A 190 -15.66 -7.81 -18.78
N LEU A 191 -15.58 -7.50 -17.49
CA LEU A 191 -15.66 -8.44 -16.38
C LEU A 191 -16.78 -7.96 -15.48
N GLY A 192 -17.84 -8.76 -15.28
CA GLY A 192 -18.86 -8.45 -14.28
C GLY A 192 -18.17 -8.07 -12.96
N LEU A 193 -18.27 -6.80 -12.57
CA LEU A 193 -17.34 -6.18 -11.65
C LEU A 193 -17.46 -6.79 -10.26
N ILE A 194 -16.44 -7.53 -9.85
CA ILE A 194 -16.22 -7.80 -8.45
C ILE A 194 -15.47 -6.58 -7.91
N SER A 195 -16.15 -5.81 -7.07
CA SER A 195 -15.57 -4.68 -6.37
C SER A 195 -15.62 -4.96 -4.87
N PHE A 196 -14.62 -4.48 -4.15
CA PHE A 196 -14.49 -4.72 -2.71
C PHE A 196 -14.56 -3.40 -1.98
N ALA A 197 -15.59 -3.24 -1.14
CA ALA A 197 -15.64 -2.13 -0.20
C ALA A 197 -14.69 -2.42 0.96
N GLN A 198 -13.82 -1.47 1.26
CA GLN A 198 -12.88 -1.51 2.38
C GLN A 198 -13.25 -0.42 3.36
N GLU A 199 -13.38 -0.77 4.64
CA GLU A 199 -13.47 0.19 5.74
C GLU A 199 -12.10 0.31 6.40
N VAL A 200 -11.63 1.55 6.55
CA VAL A 200 -10.34 1.85 7.17
C VAL A 200 -10.48 3.00 8.14
N SER A 201 -9.74 2.93 9.24
CA SER A 201 -9.60 4.04 10.17
C SER A 201 -8.23 4.66 10.08
N GLN A 202 -8.12 5.97 10.32
CA GLN A 202 -6.84 6.66 10.42
C GLN A 202 -6.82 7.53 11.66
N THR A 203 -5.71 7.47 12.39
CA THR A 203 -5.37 8.43 13.43
C THR A 203 -4.00 9.04 13.15
N SER A 204 -3.83 10.30 13.53
CA SER A 204 -2.58 11.03 13.35
C SER A 204 -2.26 11.81 14.61
N SER A 205 -1.03 11.71 15.08
CA SER A 205 -0.56 12.37 16.30
C SER A 205 0.93 12.65 16.22
N LYS A 206 1.44 13.60 16.99
CA LYS A 206 2.89 13.72 17.23
C LYS A 206 3.47 12.37 17.70
N ALA A 207 4.57 11.95 17.07
CA ALA A 207 5.25 10.71 17.43
C ALA A 207 5.80 10.78 18.87
N GLY A 208 5.49 9.76 19.69
CA GLY A 208 6.02 9.63 21.04
C GLY A 208 7.47 9.10 21.07
N PRO A 209 8.18 9.21 22.22
CA PRO A 209 9.56 8.73 22.34
C PRO A 209 9.73 7.26 21.94
N LYS A 210 8.81 6.39 22.35
CA LYS A 210 8.82 4.96 22.01
C LYS A 210 8.73 4.69 20.51
N ALA A 211 7.96 5.50 19.77
CA ALA A 211 7.83 5.34 18.33
C ALA A 211 9.14 5.69 17.62
N LEU A 212 9.86 6.70 18.11
CA LEU A 212 11.15 7.12 17.57
C LEU A 212 12.28 6.12 17.87
N GLU A 213 12.23 5.42 19.00
CA GLU A 213 13.19 4.37 19.37
C GLU A 213 13.20 3.15 18.42
N ILE A 214 12.11 2.94 17.67
CA ILE A 214 11.98 1.83 16.70
C ILE A 214 12.87 2.04 15.47
N ILE A 215 13.27 3.28 15.21
CA ILE A 215 14.04 3.65 14.02
C ILE A 215 15.50 3.29 14.23
N PRO A 216 16.16 2.60 13.28
CA PRO A 216 17.57 2.26 13.36
C PRO A 216 18.43 3.51 13.66
N ARG A 217 19.42 3.39 14.57
CA ARG A 217 20.26 4.51 15.04
C ARG A 217 20.99 5.27 13.91
N GLY A 218 21.22 4.63 12.77
CA GLY A 218 21.79 5.27 11.58
C GLY A 218 20.85 6.29 10.92
N LEU A 219 19.54 6.06 11.03
CA LEU A 219 18.48 6.92 10.51
C LEU A 219 17.94 7.90 11.57
N SER A 220 18.06 7.58 12.87
CA SER A 220 17.50 8.41 13.94
C SER A 220 18.11 9.83 14.01
N LYS A 221 19.40 9.97 13.71
CA LYS A 221 20.10 11.27 13.77
C LYS A 221 19.54 12.33 12.83
N SER A 222 18.97 11.95 11.69
CA SER A 222 18.30 12.89 10.76
C SER A 222 16.88 13.25 11.23
N LEU A 223 16.30 12.45 12.12
CA LEU A 223 14.92 12.58 12.59
C LEU A 223 14.80 13.46 13.84
N GLU A 224 15.84 13.49 14.67
CA GLU A 224 15.89 14.28 15.91
C GLU A 224 15.68 15.80 15.69
N ASN A 225 15.90 16.30 14.48
CA ASN A 225 15.88 17.74 14.18
C ASN A 225 14.56 18.28 13.59
N LYS A 226 13.57 17.43 13.29
CA LYS A 226 12.29 17.87 12.70
C LYS A 226 11.09 17.15 13.35
N PRO A 227 9.91 17.78 13.37
CA PRO A 227 8.71 17.12 13.87
C PRO A 227 8.40 15.87 13.06
N VAL A 228 8.01 14.81 13.77
CA VAL A 228 7.57 13.53 13.20
C VAL A 228 6.12 13.30 13.60
N THR A 229 5.28 13.04 12.61
CA THR A 229 3.88 12.66 12.78
C THR A 229 3.77 11.15 12.68
N GLU A 230 3.21 10.54 13.71
CA GLU A 230 2.81 9.14 13.69
C GLU A 230 1.41 9.03 13.07
N VAL A 231 1.26 8.14 12.11
CA VAL A 231 0.00 7.83 11.45
C VAL A 231 -0.28 6.35 11.63
N LYS A 232 -1.45 6.03 12.18
CA LYS A 232 -1.90 4.65 12.33
C LYS A 232 -3.14 4.44 11.47
N ILE A 233 -3.07 3.44 10.60
CA ILE A 233 -4.16 3.08 9.71
C ILE A 233 -4.66 1.69 10.09
N GLY A 234 -5.87 1.63 10.63
CA GLY A 234 -6.52 0.40 11.06
C GLY A 234 -7.41 -0.17 9.97
N THR A 235 -7.38 -1.50 9.84
CA THR A 235 -8.30 -2.28 9.01
C THR A 235 -8.83 -3.46 9.81
N TYR A 236 -9.78 -4.21 9.26
CA TYR A 236 -10.25 -5.46 9.87
C TYR A 236 -9.14 -6.53 10.02
N ASN A 237 -8.05 -6.43 9.25
CA ASN A 237 -6.95 -7.40 9.24
C ASN A 237 -5.73 -6.99 10.08
N GLY A 238 -5.76 -5.80 10.68
CA GLY A 238 -4.63 -5.29 11.45
C GLY A 238 -4.42 -3.79 11.27
N GLU A 239 -3.31 -3.32 11.83
CA GLU A 239 -2.92 -1.91 11.85
C GLU A 239 -1.59 -1.73 11.11
N VAL A 240 -1.49 -0.64 10.34
CA VAL A 240 -0.23 -0.16 9.77
C VAL A 240 0.19 1.09 10.52
N GLN A 241 1.42 1.09 11.02
CA GLN A 241 2.05 2.26 11.64
C GLN A 241 2.99 2.92 10.62
N GLN A 242 2.92 4.23 10.51
CA GLN A 242 3.83 5.04 9.71
C GLN A 242 4.37 6.20 10.53
N LEU A 243 5.63 6.56 10.30
CA LEU A 243 6.22 7.78 10.84
C LEU A 243 6.59 8.68 9.67
N TRP A 244 6.04 9.88 9.68
CA TRP A 244 6.19 10.88 8.63
C TRP A 244 6.97 12.06 9.14
N GLN A 245 7.97 12.49 8.37
CA GLN A 245 8.73 13.69 8.66
C GLN A 245 8.46 14.71 7.54
N SER A 246 8.19 15.96 7.92
CA SER A 246 7.90 17.03 6.96
C SER A 246 9.03 17.20 5.93
N GLY A 247 8.65 17.31 4.67
CA GLY A 247 9.56 17.45 3.53
C GLY A 247 10.16 16.16 2.99
N GLN A 248 9.81 14.98 3.54
CA GLN A 248 10.22 13.70 2.97
C GLN A 248 9.21 13.22 1.90
N PRO A 249 9.67 12.54 0.84
CA PRO A 249 8.79 12.04 -0.22
C PRO A 249 7.98 10.80 0.18
N TRP A 250 8.34 10.17 1.30
CA TRP A 250 7.79 8.90 1.80
C TRP A 250 7.91 8.86 3.33
N PRO A 251 7.12 8.05 4.08
CA PRO A 251 7.32 7.86 5.50
C PRO A 251 8.73 7.35 5.79
N VAL A 252 9.33 7.88 6.85
CA VAL A 252 10.67 7.49 7.30
C VAL A 252 10.67 6.08 7.90
N TYR A 253 9.49 5.62 8.35
CA TYR A 253 9.25 4.27 8.84
C TYR A 253 7.83 3.80 8.49
N VAL A 254 7.70 2.53 8.13
CA VAL A 254 6.41 1.82 7.99
C VAL A 254 6.50 0.44 8.63
N ASP A 255 5.44 0.02 9.32
CA ASP A 255 5.27 -1.34 9.84
C ASP A 255 3.83 -1.80 9.60
N ASN A 256 3.66 -2.91 8.87
CA ASN A 256 2.35 -3.54 8.68
C ASN A 256 2.18 -4.85 9.50
N GLY A 257 3.01 -5.05 10.52
CA GLY A 257 3.05 -6.24 11.36
C GLY A 257 3.82 -7.42 10.75
N ARG A 258 4.11 -7.39 9.44
CA ARG A 258 4.89 -8.42 8.73
C ARG A 258 6.19 -7.89 8.15
N THR A 259 6.14 -6.68 7.62
CA THR A 259 7.24 -6.04 6.92
C THR A 259 7.43 -4.65 7.48
N LYS A 260 8.69 -4.37 7.84
CA LYS A 260 9.14 -3.03 8.18
C LYS A 260 9.77 -2.40 6.95
N ALA A 261 9.56 -1.10 6.75
CA ALA A 261 10.19 -0.34 5.69
C ALA A 261 10.81 0.95 6.25
N TYR A 262 11.94 1.34 5.70
CA TYR A 262 12.69 2.52 6.10
C TYR A 262 13.06 3.35 4.88
N LEU A 263 12.86 4.66 4.92
CA LEU A 263 13.43 5.57 3.93
C LEU A 263 14.94 5.69 4.17
N VAL A 264 15.76 5.30 3.19
CA VAL A 264 17.22 5.22 3.35
C VAL A 264 17.99 6.22 2.48
N ALA A 265 17.40 6.73 1.41
CA ALA A 265 17.99 7.77 0.57
C ALA A 265 16.92 8.56 -0.20
N THR A 266 17.21 9.83 -0.46
CA THR A 266 16.48 10.73 -1.37
C THR A 266 17.50 11.30 -2.36
N GLU A 267 17.17 11.32 -3.64
CA GLU A 267 18.04 11.75 -4.74
C GLU A 267 17.52 13.03 -5.39
#